data_AF-A0A7X0C501-F1
#
_entry.id   AF-A0A7X0C501-F1
#
_cell.length_a   1.000
_cell.length_b   1.000
_cell.length_c   1.000
_cell.angle_alpha   90.00
_cell.angle_beta   90.00
_cell.angle_gamma   90.00
#
_symmetry.space_group_name_H-M   'P 1'
#
loop_
_entity.id
_entity.type
_entity.pdbx_description
1 polymer ?
#
loop_
_entity_poly.entity_id
_entity_poly.type
_entity_poly.pdbx_seq_one_letter_code
_entity_poly.pdbx_strand_id
1 'polypeptide(L)'
;MAMEKTSVSIEAWILKAVRKHAEENGLSVSAVLARGALREIAASHTPAARAAVYGAGAVAAQEADERITAEDITRAADEHRGEAA
;
A
#
# COMPACT_ATOMS: atom_id res chain seq x y z
N MET A 1 -2.20 -12.91 20.22
CA MET A 1 -0.82 -13.38 20.06
C MET A 1 0.10 -12.18 20.16
N ALA A 2 1.15 -12.21 20.97
CA ALA A 2 2.14 -11.14 20.98
C ALA A 2 2.99 -11.25 19.70
N MET A 3 3.17 -10.15 18.97
CA MET A 3 4.06 -10.13 17.81
C MET A 3 5.51 -10.20 18.27
N GLU A 4 6.29 -11.08 17.64
CA GLU A 4 7.73 -11.16 17.83
C GLU A 4 8.37 -9.85 17.39
N LYS A 5 9.29 -9.31 18.21
CA LYS A 5 9.95 -8.02 17.93
C LYS A 5 11.35 -8.28 17.35
N THR A 6 11.59 -7.76 16.16
CA THR A 6 12.89 -7.82 15.50
C THR A 6 13.54 -6.44 15.47
N SER A 7 14.84 -6.38 15.76
CA SER A 7 15.63 -5.15 15.64
C SER A 7 16.18 -5.01 14.22
N VAL A 8 16.08 -3.82 13.64
CA VAL A 8 16.58 -3.51 12.29
C VAL A 8 17.44 -2.24 12.33
N SER A 9 18.60 -2.31 11.67
CA SER A 9 19.47 -1.15 11.47
C SER A 9 18.94 -0.28 10.33
N ILE A 10 18.82 1.03 10.56
CA ILE A 10 18.34 2.01 9.59
C ILE A 10 19.26 3.23 9.61
N GLU A 11 19.56 3.75 8.42
CA GLU A 11 20.30 5.00 8.24
C GLU A 11 19.60 6.18 8.94
N ALA A 12 20.39 7.03 9.62
CA ALA A 12 19.84 8.09 10.47
C ALA A 12 18.93 9.08 9.71
N TRP A 13 19.26 9.40 8.47
CA TRP A 13 18.46 10.31 7.64
C TRP A 13 17.11 9.71 7.24
N ILE A 14 17.05 8.39 7.01
CA ILE A 14 15.81 7.66 6.70
C ILE A 14 14.90 7.67 7.93
N LEU A 15 15.45 7.33 9.09
CA LEU A 15 14.69 7.34 10.34
C LEU A 15 14.10 8.73 10.63
N LYS A 16 14.85 9.81 10.35
CA LYS A 16 14.37 11.18 10.48
C LYS A 16 13.18 11.46 9.56
N ALA A 17 13.25 11.04 8.29
CA ALA A 17 12.16 11.22 7.33
C ALA A 17 10.90 10.42 7.74
N VAL A 18 11.07 9.17 8.17
CA VAL A 18 9.97 8.32 8.64
C VAL A 18 9.28 8.91 9.88
N ARG A 19 10.05 9.44 10.85
CA ARG A 19 9.49 10.10 12.03
C ARG A 19 8.66 11.33 11.67
N LYS A 20 9.20 12.20 10.81
CA LYS A 20 8.48 13.37 10.32
C LYS A 20 7.16 12.98 9.65
N HIS A 21 7.20 12.01 8.74
CA HIS A 21 5.99 11.52 8.07
C HIS A 21 4.98 10.92 9.06
N ALA A 22 5.45 10.16 10.04
CA ALA A 22 4.59 9.57 11.07
C ALA A 22 3.88 10.65 11.90
N GLU A 23 4.61 11.68 12.33
CA GLU A 23 4.07 12.82 13.09
C GLU A 23 3.03 13.60 12.28
N GLU A 24 3.34 13.94 11.02
CA GLU A 24 2.44 14.69 10.13
C GLU A 24 1.12 13.96 9.86
N ASN A 25 1.12 12.62 9.96
CA ASN A 25 -0.03 11.79 9.63
C ASN A 25 -0.67 11.11 10.87
N GLY A 26 -0.21 11.44 12.08
CA GLY A 26 -0.73 10.82 13.32
C GLY A 26 -0.50 9.30 13.39
N LEU A 27 0.58 8.81 12.78
CA LEU A 27 0.94 7.40 12.73
C LEU A 27 2.10 7.09 13.68
N SER A 28 2.29 5.80 14.00
CA SER A 28 3.53 5.35 14.65
C SER A 28 4.60 5.04 13.61
N VAL A 29 5.87 5.25 13.97
CA VAL A 29 7.04 4.89 13.12
C VAL A 29 6.96 3.43 12.68
N SER A 30 6.59 2.53 13.59
CA SER A 30 6.42 1.10 13.31
C SER A 30 5.36 0.83 12.24
N ALA A 31 4.24 1.56 12.27
CA ALA A 31 3.18 1.42 11.27
C ALA A 31 3.63 1.89 9.89
N VAL A 32 4.41 2.99 9.82
CA VAL A 32 4.97 3.48 8.55
C VAL A 32 5.96 2.46 7.97
N LEU A 33 6.86 1.92 8.79
CA LEU A 33 7.83 0.91 8.34
C LEU A 33 7.14 -0.39 7.89
N ALA A 34 6.15 -0.87 8.65
CA ALA A 34 5.40 -2.07 8.30
C ALA A 34 4.66 -1.90 6.96
N ARG A 35 3.98 -0.77 6.75
CA ARG A 35 3.31 -0.46 5.47
C ARG A 35 4.31 -0.37 4.31
N GLY A 36 5.47 0.26 4.53
CA GLY A 36 6.53 0.34 3.53
C GLY A 36 7.04 -1.03 3.10
N ALA A 37 7.34 -1.91 4.07
CA ALA A 37 7.78 -3.28 3.79
C ALA A 37 6.71 -4.10 3.06
N LEU A 38 5.44 -4.00 3.48
CA LEU A 38 4.33 -4.69 2.82
C LEU A 38 4.12 -4.21 1.37
N ARG A 39 4.28 -2.90 1.13
CA ARG A 39 4.20 -2.33 -0.22
C ARG A 39 5.35 -2.81 -1.10
N GLU A 40 6.56 -2.84 -0.57
CA GLU A 40 7.74 -3.34 -1.31
C GLU A 40 7.56 -4.82 -1.66
N ILE A 41 7.13 -5.64 -0.70
CA ILE A 41 6.77 -7.05 -0.94
C ILE A 41 5.66 -7.12 -2.00
N ALA A 42 4.55 -6.38 -1.85
CA ALA A 42 3.46 -6.42 -2.81
C ALA A 42 3.88 -5.97 -4.23
N ALA A 43 4.78 -5.00 -4.35
CA ALA A 43 5.33 -4.53 -5.62
C ALA A 43 6.32 -5.52 -6.24
N SER A 44 7.04 -6.30 -5.43
CA SER A 44 8.00 -7.30 -5.88
C SER A 44 7.38 -8.67 -6.19
N HIS A 45 6.09 -8.86 -5.91
CA HIS A 45 5.40 -10.14 -6.04
C HIS A 45 4.43 -10.12 -7.23
N THR A 46 4.55 -11.13 -8.11
CA THR A 46 3.47 -11.48 -9.04
C THR A 46 2.19 -11.83 -8.25
N PRO A 47 0.99 -11.76 -8.83
CA PRO A 47 -0.26 -12.14 -8.16
C PRO A 47 -0.18 -13.49 -7.42
N ALA A 48 0.49 -14.48 -8.02
CA ALA A 48 0.72 -15.78 -7.41
C ALA A 48 1.59 -15.71 -6.14
N ALA A 49 2.63 -14.87 -6.16
CA ALA A 49 3.51 -14.70 -5.01
C ALA A 49 2.82 -13.88 -3.89
N ARG A 50 1.94 -12.93 -4.23
CA ARG A 50 1.09 -12.23 -3.25
C ARG A 50 0.10 -13.18 -2.59
N ALA A 51 -0.50 -14.07 -3.37
CA ALA A 51 -1.47 -15.05 -2.87
C ALA A 51 -0.86 -16.04 -1.88
N ALA A 52 0.44 -16.35 -2.02
CA ALA A 52 1.19 -17.19 -1.09
C ALA A 52 1.46 -16.52 0.27
N VAL A 53 1.54 -15.17 0.32
CA VAL A 53 1.85 -14.41 1.54
C VAL A 53 0.58 -13.94 2.26
N TYR A 54 -0.37 -13.36 1.52
CA TYR A 54 -1.57 -12.73 2.07
C TYR A 54 -2.81 -13.63 1.99
N GLY A 55 -2.72 -14.76 1.28
CA GLY A 55 -3.83 -15.63 0.97
C GLY A 55 -4.57 -15.19 -0.30
N ALA A 56 -5.01 -16.16 -1.09
CA ALA A 56 -5.68 -15.93 -2.38
C ALA A 56 -6.94 -15.06 -2.28
N GLY A 57 -7.69 -15.16 -1.18
CA GLY A 57 -8.90 -14.35 -0.96
C GLY A 57 -8.60 -12.85 -0.76
N ALA A 58 -7.51 -12.51 -0.06
CA ALA A 58 -7.12 -11.12 0.16
C ALA A 58 -6.63 -10.47 -1.14
N VAL A 59 -5.88 -11.23 -1.96
CA VAL A 59 -5.42 -10.75 -3.27
C VAL A 59 -6.58 -10.59 -4.25
N ALA A 60 -7.53 -11.52 -4.27
CA ALA A 60 -8.71 -11.41 -5.13
C ALA A 60 -9.61 -10.22 -4.77
N ALA A 61 -9.77 -9.92 -3.48
CA ALA A 61 -10.52 -8.74 -3.03
C ALA A 61 -9.80 -7.44 -3.44
N GLN A 62 -8.49 -7.36 -3.26
CA GLN A 62 -7.71 -6.19 -3.66
C GLN A 62 -7.75 -5.97 -5.18
N GLU A 63 -7.61 -7.04 -5.99
CA GLU A 63 -7.67 -6.93 -7.45
C GLU A 63 -9.08 -6.55 -7.96
N ALA A 64 -10.14 -6.94 -7.24
CA ALA A 64 -11.50 -6.49 -7.53
C ALA A 64 -11.69 -5.00 -7.23
N ASP A 65 -11.20 -4.53 -6.08
CA ASP A 65 -11.29 -3.11 -5.68
C ASP A 65 -10.47 -2.19 -6.63
N GLU A 66 -9.28 -2.63 -7.04
CA GLU A 66 -8.44 -1.91 -8.00
C GLU A 66 -9.11 -1.81 -9.38
N ARG A 67 -9.82 -2.87 -9.82
CA ARG A 67 -10.57 -2.86 -11.08
C ARG A 67 -11.73 -1.87 -11.05
N ILE A 68 -12.54 -1.89 -9.99
CA ILE A 68 -13.67 -0.97 -9.82
C ILE A 68 -13.16 0.49 -9.83
N THR A 69 -12.06 0.76 -9.12
CA THR A 69 -11.46 2.09 -9.08
C THR A 69 -10.99 2.56 -10.48
N ALA A 70 -10.39 1.66 -11.26
CA ALA A 70 -9.95 1.99 -12.62
C ALA A 70 -11.12 2.23 -13.58
N GLU A 71 -12.21 1.45 -13.45
CA GLU A 71 -13.46 1.63 -14.20
C GLU A 71 -14.14 2.95 -13.84
N ASP A 72 -14.18 3.32 -12.56
CA ASP A 72 -14.72 4.60 -12.07
C ASP A 72 -13.94 5.80 -12.60
N ILE A 73 -12.61 5.73 -12.58
CA ILE A 73 -11.75 6.79 -13.13
C ILE A 73 -11.97 6.93 -14.64
N THR A 74 -12.08 5.81 -15.37
CA THR A 74 -12.31 5.82 -16.81
C THR A 74 -13.66 6.45 -17.14
N ARG A 75 -14.71 6.05 -16.41
CA ARG A 75 -16.05 6.62 -16.56
C ARG A 75 -16.10 8.12 -16.23
N ALA A 76 -15.50 8.55 -15.12
CA ALA A 76 -15.42 9.97 -14.77
C ALA A 76 -14.64 10.78 -15.83
N ALA A 77 -13.58 10.20 -16.40
CA ALA A 77 -12.81 10.83 -17.47
C ALA A 77 -13.61 10.94 -18.80
N ASP A 78 -14.47 9.96 -19.09
CA ASP A 78 -15.33 9.98 -20.28
C ASP A 78 -16.52 10.93 -20.11
N GLU A 79 -17.13 11.00 -18.91
CA GLU A 79 -18.18 11.96 -18.57
C GLU A 79 -17.68 13.41 -18.68
N HIS A 80 -16.49 13.71 -18.12
CA HIS A 80 -15.88 15.04 -18.24
C HIS A 80 -15.49 15.39 -19.69
N ARG A 81 -15.26 14.40 -20.56
CA ARG A 81 -14.98 14.62 -21.99
C ARG A 81 -16.26 14.92 -22.79
N GLY A 82 -17.42 14.51 -22.31
CA GLY A 82 -18.74 14.80 -22.90
C GLY A 82 -19.28 16.20 -22.59
N GLU A 83 -18.86 16.82 -21.47
CA GLU A 83 -19.28 18.18 -21.08
C GLU A 83 -18.49 19.30 -21.77
N ALA A 84 -17.44 18.96 -22.53
CA ALA A 84 -16.59 19.90 -23.25
C ALA A 84 -16.96 20.08 -24.74
N ALA A 85 -18.12 19.57 -25.18
CA ALA A 85 -18.60 19.61 -26.56
C ALA A 85 -19.85 20.50 -26.74
#